data_AF-K6GKY8-F1
#
_entry.id   AF-K6GKY8-F1
#
_cell.length_a   1.000
_cell.length_b   1.000
_cell.length_c   1.000
_cell.angle_alpha   90.00
_cell.angle_beta   90.00
_cell.angle_gamma   90.00
#
_symmetry.space_group_name_H-M   'P 1'
#
loop_
_entity.id
_entity.type
_entity.pdbx_description
1 polymer ?
#
loop_
_entity_poly.entity_id
_entity_poly.type
_entity_poly.pdbx_seq_one_letter_code
_entity_poly.pdbx_strand_id
1 'polypeptide(L)'
;MPHRHVFRLVAVLCLSLGLASASGADSGVKTGKVDPYGDCCVAQVQMTGVSTWNVTCGSCATNPGVYVISQPDPEKLVFTGPGGITADSRYDAAYAVCKCPSQAPRRAFEKEMRTYEGN
;
A
#
# COMPACT_ATOMS: atom_id res chain seq x y z
N MET A 1 -29.06 -57.86 4.25
CA MET A 1 -30.33 -57.41 3.63
C MET A 1 -31.47 -57.94 4.49
N PRO A 2 -32.55 -57.20 4.82
CA PRO A 2 -33.19 -56.14 4.02
C PRO A 2 -33.50 -54.81 4.79
N HIS A 3 -33.39 -53.67 4.09
CA HIS A 3 -34.48 -52.73 3.73
C HIS A 3 -35.35 -52.16 4.86
N ARG A 4 -35.35 -50.84 5.06
CA ARG A 4 -36.30 -49.93 4.38
C ARG A 4 -36.19 -48.48 4.86
N HIS A 5 -36.50 -47.61 3.90
CA HIS A 5 -36.43 -46.17 3.92
C HIS A 5 -37.45 -45.51 4.85
N VAL A 6 -37.01 -44.50 5.58
CA VAL A 6 -37.83 -43.40 6.11
C VAL A 6 -37.09 -42.12 5.68
N PHE A 7 -37.24 -41.65 4.43
CA PHE A 7 -38.30 -40.76 3.93
C PHE A 7 -38.61 -39.56 4.83
N ARG A 8 -38.26 -38.39 4.25
CA ARG A 8 -38.75 -37.00 4.47
C ARG A 8 -37.92 -36.15 5.43
N LEU A 9 -37.04 -35.32 4.88
CA LEU A 9 -37.34 -33.93 4.46
C LEU A 9 -37.69 -33.04 5.66
N VAL A 10 -36.64 -32.54 6.31
CA VAL A 10 -36.67 -31.25 7.02
C VAL A 10 -35.56 -30.44 6.35
N ALA A 11 -35.91 -29.70 5.29
CA ALA A 11 -35.90 -28.23 5.31
C ALA A 11 -34.54 -27.71 5.81
N VAL A 12 -33.57 -27.47 4.92
CA VAL A 12 -33.39 -26.17 4.24
C VAL A 12 -33.72 -25.01 5.18
N LEU A 13 -32.75 -24.60 6.00
CA LEU A 13 -32.43 -23.21 6.32
C LEU A 13 -31.32 -23.19 7.39
N CYS A 14 -30.07 -23.03 6.99
CA CYS A 14 -29.01 -22.38 7.78
C CYS A 14 -27.94 -21.89 6.80
N LEU A 15 -28.35 -20.89 6.02
CA LEU A 15 -27.47 -20.00 5.31
C LEU A 15 -26.83 -19.07 6.34
N SER A 16 -25.59 -19.31 6.74
CA SER A 16 -24.70 -18.26 7.24
C SER A 16 -23.27 -18.74 7.36
N LEU A 17 -22.53 -18.44 6.28
CA LEU A 17 -21.15 -17.97 6.23
C LEU A 17 -20.20 -18.42 7.33
N GLY A 18 -19.20 -19.20 6.91
CA GLY A 18 -17.89 -19.11 7.55
C GLY A 18 -17.11 -20.40 7.48
N LEU A 19 -16.71 -20.84 6.28
CA LEU A 19 -15.47 -21.60 6.12
C LEU A 19 -15.11 -21.72 4.63
N ALA A 20 -14.20 -20.86 4.19
CA ALA A 20 -13.30 -21.17 3.09
C ALA A 20 -11.89 -21.10 3.68
N SER A 21 -11.43 -22.23 4.19
CA SER A 21 -10.04 -22.48 4.56
C SER A 21 -9.32 -23.11 3.37
N ALA A 22 -8.26 -22.45 2.93
CA ALA A 22 -7.07 -22.99 2.25
C ALA A 22 -6.31 -21.78 1.64
N SER A 23 -5.02 -21.54 1.77
CA SER A 23 -3.91 -22.09 2.56
C SER A 23 -2.67 -21.38 1.95
N GLY A 24 -1.72 -20.94 2.78
CA GLY A 24 -0.48 -20.29 2.34
C GLY A 24 -0.23 -18.98 3.11
N ALA A 25 0.19 -19.02 4.37
CA ALA A 25 1.59 -19.12 4.75
C ALA A 25 2.46 -18.02 4.10
N ASP A 26 2.66 -16.93 4.84
CA ASP A 26 3.99 -16.34 4.97
C ASP A 26 4.07 -15.67 6.35
N SER A 27 4.23 -16.49 7.39
CA SER A 27 4.84 -16.05 8.64
C SER A 27 6.33 -15.86 8.39
N GLY A 28 6.65 -14.88 7.55
CA GLY A 28 8.00 -14.40 7.33
C GLY A 28 8.11 -13.05 8.01
N VAL A 29 8.47 -13.05 9.31
CA VAL A 29 9.28 -11.94 9.81
C VAL A 29 10.60 -12.04 9.05
N LYS A 30 10.58 -11.46 7.85
CA LYS A 30 11.78 -11.10 7.12
C LYS A 30 12.29 -9.91 7.90
N THR A 31 13.33 -10.10 8.69
CA THR A 31 14.25 -9.04 9.08
C THR A 31 15.01 -8.54 7.83
N GLY A 32 14.27 -8.26 6.77
CA GLY A 32 14.70 -7.61 5.55
C GLY A 32 14.15 -6.20 5.65
N LYS A 33 15.05 -5.23 5.65
CA LYS A 33 14.82 -3.82 5.31
C LYS A 33 13.36 -3.54 4.98
N VAL A 34 12.57 -3.09 5.97
CA VAL A 34 11.16 -2.73 5.79
C VAL A 34 11.10 -1.92 4.51
N ASP A 35 10.50 -2.46 3.45
CA ASP A 35 10.35 -1.71 2.21
C ASP A 35 9.39 -0.57 2.54
N PRO A 36 9.86 0.68 2.69
CA PRO A 36 8.96 1.77 3.04
C PRO A 36 8.01 2.08 1.87
N TYR A 37 8.19 1.42 0.71
CA TYR A 37 7.43 1.54 -0.51
C TYR A 37 6.59 0.29 -0.81
N GLY A 38 6.43 -0.64 0.13
CA GLY A 38 5.62 -1.86 -0.04
C GLY A 38 4.14 -1.69 0.28
N ASP A 39 3.63 -0.46 0.32
CA ASP A 39 2.24 -0.16 0.66
C ASP A 39 1.33 -0.28 -0.57
N CYS A 40 0.04 -0.55 -0.39
CA CYS A 40 -0.86 -0.75 -1.53
C CYS A 40 -1.02 0.49 -2.44
N CYS A 41 -0.59 1.68 -1.97
CA CYS A 41 -0.63 2.90 -2.75
C CYS A 41 0.68 3.23 -3.47
N VAL A 42 1.80 3.38 -2.75
CA VAL A 42 3.14 3.39 -3.37
C VAL A 42 3.61 1.96 -3.26
N ALA A 43 3.61 1.22 -4.37
CA ALA A 43 3.89 -0.22 -4.41
C ALA A 43 5.37 -0.53 -4.66
N GLN A 44 6.11 0.42 -5.26
CA GLN A 44 7.55 0.30 -5.46
C GLN A 44 8.17 1.66 -5.77
N VAL A 45 9.39 1.91 -5.30
CA VAL A 45 10.25 2.99 -5.80
C VAL A 45 11.60 2.40 -6.21
N GLN A 46 11.86 2.36 -7.52
CA GLN A 46 13.04 1.74 -8.10
C GLN A 46 13.96 2.80 -8.70
N MET A 47 15.24 2.78 -8.33
CA MET A 47 16.24 3.64 -8.95
C MET A 47 16.50 3.18 -10.39
N THR A 48 16.38 4.10 -11.35
CA THR A 48 16.60 3.84 -12.79
C THR A 48 17.85 4.53 -13.33
N GLY A 49 18.37 5.50 -12.59
CA GLY A 49 19.58 6.24 -12.93
C GLY A 49 20.15 6.92 -11.68
N VAL A 50 21.26 7.65 -11.85
CA VAL A 50 22.00 8.28 -10.73
C VAL A 50 21.11 9.22 -9.90
N SER A 51 20.14 9.87 -10.54
CA SER A 51 19.23 10.82 -9.90
C SER A 51 17.77 10.62 -10.32
N THR A 52 17.40 9.42 -10.76
CA THR A 52 16.04 9.13 -11.26
C THR A 52 15.48 7.85 -10.66
N TRP A 53 14.18 7.85 -10.40
CA TRP A 53 13.46 6.71 -9.86
C TRP A 53 12.13 6.51 -10.58
N ASN A 54 11.80 5.26 -10.86
CA ASN A 54 10.44 4.84 -11.21
C ASN A 54 9.65 4.61 -9.94
N VAL A 55 8.53 5.31 -9.80
CA VAL A 55 7.53 5.14 -8.77
C VAL A 55 6.39 4.33 -9.36
N THR A 56 6.14 3.14 -8.81
CA THR A 56 4.99 2.32 -9.16
C THR A 56 3.88 2.58 -8.16
N CYS A 57 2.79 3.16 -8.64
CA CYS A 57 1.58 3.40 -7.87
C CYS A 57 0.66 2.20 -7.99
N GLY A 58 0.34 1.59 -6.86
CA GLY A 58 -0.51 0.41 -6.75
C GLY A 58 -2.00 0.74 -6.94
N SER A 59 -2.85 -0.28 -6.85
CA SER A 59 -4.29 -0.14 -7.10
C SER A 59 -5.04 0.73 -6.08
N CYS A 60 -4.46 0.98 -4.91
CA CYS A 60 -5.04 1.90 -3.92
C CYS A 60 -4.76 3.37 -4.22
N ALA A 61 -3.87 3.67 -5.17
CA ALA A 61 -3.60 5.03 -5.62
C ALA A 61 -4.80 5.59 -6.37
N THR A 62 -5.09 6.89 -6.19
CA THR A 62 -6.04 7.57 -7.09
C THR A 62 -5.43 7.84 -8.47
N ASN A 63 -4.13 7.58 -8.62
CA ASN A 63 -3.37 7.70 -9.85
C ASN A 63 -2.46 6.46 -10.02
N PRO A 64 -3.02 5.28 -10.36
CA PRO A 64 -2.23 4.06 -10.54
C PRO A 64 -1.41 4.12 -11.83
N GLY A 65 -0.23 3.50 -11.82
CA GLY A 65 0.69 3.53 -12.97
C GLY A 65 2.15 3.64 -12.55
N VAL A 66 3.04 3.81 -13.53
CA VAL A 66 4.47 4.04 -13.28
C VAL A 66 4.84 5.45 -13.70
N TYR A 67 5.52 6.16 -12.81
CA TYR A 67 5.89 7.56 -12.98
C TYR A 67 7.37 7.76 -12.66
N VAL A 68 7.99 8.76 -13.28
CA VAL A 68 9.39 9.08 -13.01
C VAL A 68 9.45 10.26 -12.04
N ILE A 69 10.29 10.12 -11.02
CA ILE A 69 10.75 11.23 -10.19
C ILE A 69 12.25 11.40 -10.36
N SER A 70 12.76 12.60 -10.16
CA SER A 70 14.19 12.89 -10.24
C SER A 70 14.67 13.81 -9.13
N GLN A 71 15.98 13.84 -8.93
CA GLN A 71 16.67 14.75 -8.03
C GLN A 71 17.62 15.59 -8.90
N PRO A 72 17.19 16.79 -9.34
CA PRO A 72 17.95 17.58 -10.31
C PRO A 72 19.37 17.92 -9.83
N ASP A 73 19.52 18.11 -8.53
CA ASP A 73 20.78 18.40 -7.85
C ASP A 73 21.00 17.38 -6.74
N PRO A 74 22.00 16.48 -6.83
CA PRO A 74 22.24 15.44 -5.83
C PRO A 74 22.66 15.99 -4.47
N GLU A 75 23.16 17.23 -4.42
CA GLU A 75 23.56 17.90 -3.17
C GLU A 75 22.36 18.50 -2.43
N LYS A 76 21.21 18.64 -3.11
CA LYS A 76 19.97 19.15 -2.53
C LYS A 76 18.97 18.02 -2.36
N LEU A 77 18.32 17.94 -1.20
CA LEU A 77 17.21 17.00 -0.96
C LEU A 77 15.92 17.47 -1.63
N VAL A 78 15.96 17.83 -2.92
CA VAL A 78 14.80 18.30 -3.68
C VAL A 78 14.49 17.29 -4.76
N PHE A 79 13.33 16.66 -4.64
CA PHE A 79 12.84 15.64 -5.57
C PHE A 79 11.66 16.19 -6.36
N THR A 80 11.72 16.07 -7.68
CA THR A 80 10.70 16.55 -8.59
C THR A 80 9.97 15.40 -9.26
N GLY A 81 8.69 15.60 -9.57
CA GLY A 81 7.84 14.62 -10.23
C GLY A 81 6.88 15.26 -11.23
N PRO A 82 6.10 14.45 -11.96
CA PRO A 82 5.11 14.95 -12.91
C PRO A 82 4.10 15.89 -12.25
N GLY A 83 3.58 16.85 -13.01
CA GLY A 83 2.57 17.79 -12.51
C GLY A 83 3.10 18.84 -11.53
N GLY A 84 4.41 19.12 -11.53
CA GLY A 84 5.03 20.16 -10.69
C GLY A 84 5.25 19.74 -9.24
N ILE A 85 5.18 18.44 -8.94
CA ILE A 85 5.45 17.91 -7.60
C ILE A 85 6.89 18.24 -7.22
N THR A 86 7.06 18.79 -6.02
CA THR A 86 8.35 19.03 -5.38
C THR A 86 8.26 18.53 -3.95
N ALA A 87 9.27 17.78 -3.49
CA ALA A 87 9.28 17.23 -2.15
C ALA A 87 10.69 17.07 -1.60
N ASP A 88 10.80 16.99 -0.28
CA ASP A 88 12.10 16.94 0.42
C ASP A 88 12.69 15.52 0.52
N SER A 89 11.95 14.53 0.03
CA SER A 89 12.40 13.14 -0.05
C SER A 89 11.78 12.42 -1.24
N ARG A 90 12.44 11.34 -1.68
CA ARG A 90 11.92 10.40 -2.69
C ARG A 90 10.56 9.84 -2.31
N TYR A 91 10.34 9.59 -1.01
CA TYR A 91 9.09 9.01 -0.51
C TYR A 91 7.95 10.03 -0.57
N ASP A 92 8.20 11.27 -0.17
CA ASP A 92 7.22 12.34 -0.27
C ASP A 92 6.82 12.61 -1.73
N ALA A 93 7.80 12.61 -2.64
CA ALA A 93 7.55 12.73 -4.08
C ALA A 93 6.73 11.54 -4.60
N ALA A 94 7.10 10.31 -4.28
CA ALA A 94 6.37 9.11 -4.69
C ALA A 94 4.92 9.12 -4.19
N TYR A 95 4.71 9.51 -2.93
CA TYR A 95 3.40 9.62 -2.32
C TYR A 95 2.52 10.68 -3.00
N ALA A 96 3.09 11.85 -3.29
CA ALA A 96 2.39 12.92 -4.00
C ALA A 96 2.01 12.49 -5.43
N VAL A 97 2.90 11.77 -6.11
CA VAL A 97 2.68 11.24 -7.46
C VAL A 97 1.55 10.20 -7.48
N CYS A 98 1.55 9.27 -6.52
CA CYS A 98 0.52 8.25 -6.41
C CYS A 98 -0.80 8.77 -5.80
N LYS A 99 -0.84 10.00 -5.29
CA LYS A 99 -2.02 10.63 -4.70
C LYS A 99 -2.73 9.69 -3.72
N CYS A 100 -1.99 9.23 -2.74
CA CYS A 100 -2.42 8.21 -1.80
C CYS A 100 -3.45 8.76 -0.80
N PRO A 101 -4.71 8.28 -0.80
CA PRO A 101 -5.70 8.72 0.17
C PRO A 101 -5.53 8.00 1.51
N SER A 102 -5.06 6.76 1.50
CA SER A 102 -5.03 5.87 2.68
C SER A 102 -4.02 6.27 3.75
N GLN A 103 -3.02 7.10 3.45
CA GLN A 103 -2.09 7.61 4.48
C GLN A 103 -2.20 9.10 4.75
N ALA A 104 -3.19 9.76 4.16
CA ALA A 104 -3.51 11.14 4.53
C ALA A 104 -3.79 11.27 6.04
N PRO A 105 -4.49 10.33 6.71
CA PRO A 105 -4.68 10.37 8.16
C PRO A 105 -3.37 10.20 8.94
N ARG A 106 -2.48 9.28 8.50
CA ARG A 106 -1.18 9.05 9.16
C ARG A 106 -0.28 10.29 9.06
N ARG A 107 -0.21 10.92 7.89
CA ARG A 107 0.55 12.15 7.67
C ARG A 107 -0.03 13.35 8.43
N ALA A 108 -1.37 13.45 8.49
CA ALA A 108 -2.01 14.49 9.28
C ALA A 108 -1.63 14.36 10.76
N PHE A 109 -1.66 13.14 11.29
CA PHE A 109 -1.21 12.84 12.64
C PHE A 109 0.29 13.10 12.86
N GLU A 110 1.17 12.63 11.96
CA GLU A 110 2.62 12.88 12.02
C GLU A 110 2.95 14.38 11.98
N LYS A 111 2.18 15.17 11.21
CA LYS A 111 2.30 16.62 11.14
C LYS A 111 1.83 17.28 12.44
N GLU A 112 0.68 16.86 12.97
CA GLU A 112 0.12 17.35 14.23
C GLU A 112 1.10 17.14 15.40
N MET A 113 1.68 15.95 15.52
CA MET A 113 2.68 15.62 16.53
C MET A 113 3.97 16.46 16.40
N ARG A 114 4.32 16.91 15.19
CA ARG A 114 5.48 17.78 14.96
C ARG A 114 5.23 19.22 15.35
N THR A 115 3.98 19.67 15.27
CA THR A 115 3.54 21.02 15.68
C THR A 115 3.12 21.11 17.14
N TYR A 116 3.06 19.98 17.86
CA TYR A 116 2.79 19.98 19.29
C TYR A 116 4.05 20.42 20.05
N GLU A 117 4.34 21.72 20.02
CA GLU A 117 5.27 22.33 20.98
C GLU A 117 4.57 22.29 22.34
N GLY A 118 5.05 21.41 23.22
CA GLY A 118 4.46 21.16 24.53
C GLY A 118 4.20 22.47 25.28
N ASN A 119 2.95 22.66 25.67
CA ASN A 119 2.51 23.73 26.54
C ASN A 119 2.88 23.45 28.01
#